data_AF-X1ACV1-F1
#
_entry.id   AF-X1ACV1-F1
#
_cell.length_a   1.000
_cell.length_b   1.000
_cell.length_c   1.000
_cell.angle_alpha   90.00
_cell.angle_beta   90.00
_cell.angle_gamma   90.00
#
_symmetry.space_group_name_H-M   'P 1'
#
loop_
_entity.id
_entity.type
_entity.pdbx_description
1 polymer ?
#
loop_
_entity_poly.entity_id
_entity_poly.type
_entity_poly.pdbx_seq_one_letter_code
_entity_poly.pdbx_strand_id
1 'polypeptide(L)'
;MKSEKDMSKVIKWQYSDFFEPRREKLVSILLSEIIFLKSHIKKSNISKKTQYLEIALDKLEYLLNTLKKSDIDLSDKDFDKVVMIIYHVFEEI
;
A
#
# COMPACT_ATOMS: atom_id res chain seq x y z
N MET A 1 -23.43 20.29 13.23
CA MET A 1 -22.10 19.77 12.88
C MET A 1 -21.61 20.51 11.63
N LYS A 2 -20.44 21.16 11.68
CA LYS A 2 -19.87 21.88 10.53
C LYS A 2 -19.39 20.85 9.50
N SER A 3 -19.79 21.00 8.25
CA SER A 3 -19.44 20.05 7.18
C SER A 3 -17.93 20.07 6.90
N GLU A 4 -17.33 18.92 6.57
CA GLU A 4 -15.90 18.77 6.19
C GLU A 4 -15.44 19.76 5.10
N LYS A 5 -16.37 20.35 4.34
CA LYS A 5 -16.07 21.38 3.34
C LYS A 5 -15.37 22.62 3.92
N ASP A 6 -15.58 22.95 5.20
CA ASP A 6 -15.07 24.18 5.83
C ASP A 6 -13.73 24.03 6.57
N MET A 7 -13.17 22.83 6.65
CA MET A 7 -11.88 22.62 7.34
C MET A 7 -10.69 23.15 6.52
N SER A 8 -9.77 23.84 7.18
CA SER A 8 -8.51 24.30 6.57
C SER A 8 -7.70 23.10 6.09
N LYS A 9 -6.89 23.28 5.04
CA LYS A 9 -6.07 22.21 4.45
C LYS A 9 -5.14 21.55 5.49
N VAL A 10 -4.64 22.31 6.47
CA VAL A 10 -3.77 21.81 7.54
C VAL A 10 -4.55 20.93 8.52
N ILE A 11 -5.75 21.36 8.90
CA ILE A 11 -6.63 20.57 9.78
C ILE A 11 -7.09 19.30 9.06
N LYS A 12 -7.41 19.37 7.76
CA LYS A 12 -7.74 18.18 6.96
C LYS A 12 -6.60 17.18 6.90
N TRP A 13 -5.35 17.66 6.74
CA TRP A 13 -4.18 16.81 6.68
C TRP A 13 -3.89 16.12 8.02
N GLN A 14 -3.99 16.87 9.13
CA GLN A 14 -3.88 16.28 10.46
C GLN A 14 -5.05 15.34 10.78
N TYR A 15 -6.26 15.67 10.32
CA TYR A 15 -7.44 14.83 10.51
C TYR A 15 -7.32 13.54 9.70
N SER A 16 -6.87 13.58 8.45
CA SER A 16 -6.60 12.37 7.67
C SER A 16 -5.50 11.53 8.31
N ASP A 17 -4.40 12.12 8.77
CA ASP A 17 -3.29 11.38 9.38
C ASP A 17 -3.65 10.73 10.73
N PHE A 18 -4.57 11.34 11.47
CA PHE A 18 -4.98 10.90 12.81
C PHE A 18 -6.19 9.95 12.79
N PHE A 19 -7.07 10.10 11.79
CA PHE A 19 -8.30 9.32 11.65
C PHE A 19 -8.27 8.33 10.48
N GLU A 20 -7.18 8.25 9.69
CA GLU A 20 -7.01 7.15 8.74
C GLU A 20 -7.04 5.83 9.51
N PRO A 21 -7.91 4.88 9.13
CA PRO A 21 -7.89 3.54 9.70
C PRO A 21 -6.47 2.95 9.56
N ARG A 22 -5.96 2.32 10.63
CA ARG A 22 -4.63 1.66 10.64
C ARG A 22 -4.39 0.83 9.37
N ARG A 23 -5.43 0.15 8.88
CA ARG A 23 -5.40 -0.63 7.64
C ARG A 23 -5.09 0.21 6.40
N GLU A 24 -5.79 1.34 6.21
CA GLU A 24 -5.59 2.23 5.06
C GLU A 24 -4.18 2.81 5.06
N LYS A 25 -3.68 3.23 6.24
CA LYS A 25 -2.32 3.73 6.41
C LYS A 25 -1.27 2.68 6.03
N LEU A 26 -1.42 1.44 6.51
CA LEU A 26 -0.51 0.34 6.20
C LEU A 26 -0.53 -0.01 4.70
N VAL A 27 -1.72 -0.10 4.10
CA VAL A 27 -1.85 -0.35 2.67
C VAL A 27 -1.18 0.76 1.84
N SER A 28 -1.37 2.02 2.22
CA SER A 28 -0.76 3.17 1.55
C SER A 28 0.78 3.17 1.65
N ILE A 29 1.34 2.77 2.79
CA ILE A 29 2.80 2.59 2.96
C ILE A 29 3.31 1.49 2.02
N LEU A 30 2.67 0.32 2.02
CA LEU A 30 3.08 -0.81 1.17
C LEU A 30 2.98 -0.48 -0.33
N LEU A 31 1.93 0.23 -0.74
CA LEU A 31 1.79 0.71 -2.12
C LEU A 31 2.92 1.66 -2.51
N SER A 32 3.33 2.55 -1.60
CA SER A 32 4.44 3.48 -1.83
C SER A 32 5.77 2.74 -2.04
N GLU A 33 6.01 1.69 -1.25
CA GLU A 33 7.19 0.83 -1.38
C GLU A 33 7.22 0.10 -2.74
N ILE A 34 6.07 -0.44 -3.17
CA ILE A 34 5.95 -1.06 -4.50
C ILE A 34 6.28 -0.07 -5.61
N ILE A 35 5.73 1.15 -5.56
CA ILE A 35 6.01 2.19 -6.56
C ILE A 35 7.51 2.50 -6.59
N PHE A 36 8.13 2.63 -5.42
CA PHE A 36 9.57 2.85 -5.29
C PHE A 36 10.36 1.73 -5.97
N LEU A 37 10.09 0.46 -5.64
CA LEU A 37 10.77 -0.71 -6.21
C LEU A 37 10.57 -0.82 -7.72
N LYS A 38 9.34 -0.62 -8.23
CA LYS A 38 9.06 -0.60 -9.69
C LYS A 38 9.85 0.50 -10.39
N SER A 39 10.01 1.67 -9.77
CA SER A 39 10.79 2.77 -10.34
C SER A 39 12.29 2.44 -10.42
N HIS A 40 12.82 1.67 -9.45
CA HIS A 40 14.20 1.20 -9.44
C HIS A 40 14.44 0.10 -10.48
N ILE A 41 13.50 -0.84 -10.60
CA ILE A 41 13.55 -1.91 -11.60
C ILE A 41 13.58 -1.35 -13.02
N LYS A 42 12.73 -0.37 -13.34
CA LYS A 42 12.70 0.27 -14.67
C LYS A 42 14.02 0.93 -15.07
N LYS A 43 14.86 1.31 -14.10
CA LYS A 43 16.18 1.90 -14.33
C LYS A 43 17.30 0.84 -14.43
N SER A 44 17.03 -0.40 -14.03
CA SER A 44 17.99 -1.50 -14.08
C SER A 44 17.96 -2.21 -15.46
N ASN A 45 19.10 -2.67 -15.96
CA ASN A 45 19.16 -3.45 -17.20
C ASN A 45 18.30 -4.71 -17.06
N ILE A 46 17.32 -4.86 -17.96
CA ILE A 46 16.28 -5.90 -17.89
C ILE A 46 16.93 -7.29 -17.99
N SER A 47 16.93 -8.02 -16.87
CA SER A 47 17.26 -9.44 -16.82
C SER A 47 15.98 -10.26 -16.63
N LYS A 48 16.00 -11.57 -16.97
CA LYS A 48 14.86 -12.47 -16.68
C LYS A 48 14.45 -12.46 -15.21
N LYS A 49 15.39 -12.30 -14.27
CA LYS A 49 15.08 -12.18 -12.83
C LYS A 49 14.26 -10.92 -12.53
N THR A 50 14.56 -9.83 -13.21
CA THR A 50 13.87 -8.55 -13.06
C THR A 50 12.42 -8.62 -13.54
N GLN A 51 12.12 -9.44 -14.57
CA GLN A 51 10.74 -9.64 -15.07
C GLN A 51 9.84 -10.35 -14.05
N TYR A 52 10.34 -11.38 -13.35
CA TYR A 52 9.57 -12.06 -12.31
C TYR A 52 9.25 -11.12 -11.14
N LEU A 53 10.19 -10.26 -10.79
CA LEU A 53 10.01 -9.26 -9.74
C LEU A 53 8.94 -8.23 -10.15
N GLU A 54 8.95 -7.75 -11.39
CA GLU A 54 7.93 -6.82 -11.90
C GLU A 54 6.53 -7.45 -11.85
N ILE A 55 6.39 -8.71 -12.29
CA ILE A 55 5.12 -9.46 -12.21
C ILE A 55 4.65 -9.64 -10.76
N ALA A 56 5.57 -9.91 -9.82
CA ALA A 56 5.23 -10.05 -8.42
C ALA A 56 4.74 -8.73 -7.82
N LEU A 57 5.42 -7.62 -8.13
CA LEU A 57 5.05 -6.28 -7.69
C LEU A 57 3.69 -5.85 -8.25
N ASP A 58 3.39 -6.15 -9.52
CA ASP A 58 2.07 -5.89 -10.12
C ASP A 58 0.94 -6.64 -9.40
N LYS A 59 1.16 -7.91 -9.05
CA LYS A 59 0.17 -8.71 -8.30
C LYS A 59 -0.04 -8.20 -6.88
N LEU A 60 1.04 -7.78 -6.21
CA LEU A 60 0.98 -7.18 -4.88
C LEU A 60 0.24 -5.84 -4.90
N GLU A 61 0.50 -5.00 -5.90
CA GLU A 61 -0.21 -3.74 -6.11
C GLU A 61 -1.71 -3.97 -6.33
N TYR A 62 -2.07 -4.96 -7.14
CA TYR A 62 -3.47 -5.34 -7.34
C TYR A 62 -4.13 -5.77 -6.02
N LEU A 63 -3.49 -6.67 -5.26
CA LEU A 63 -4.01 -7.14 -3.98
C LEU A 63 -4.24 -5.99 -3.00
N LEU A 64 -3.25 -5.12 -2.82
CA LEU A 64 -3.33 -3.98 -1.91
C LEU A 64 -4.39 -2.96 -2.33
N ASN A 65 -4.55 -2.71 -3.63
CA ASN A 65 -5.63 -1.85 -4.12
C ASN A 65 -7.01 -2.46 -3.88
N THR A 66 -7.16 -3.78 -3.98
CA THR A 66 -8.42 -4.46 -3.62
C THR A 66 -8.69 -4.37 -2.12
N LEU A 67 -7.67 -4.51 -1.27
CA LEU A 67 -7.79 -4.30 0.18
C LEU A 67 -8.17 -2.87 0.53
N LYS A 68 -7.61 -1.87 -0.17
CA LYS A 68 -7.92 -0.45 0.05
C LYS A 68 -9.36 -0.08 -0.27
N LYS A 69 -9.95 -0.71 -1.30
CA LYS A 69 -11.32 -0.40 -1.76
C LYS A 69 -12.43 -0.92 -0.84
N SER A 70 -12.09 -1.60 0.25
CA SER A 70 -13.05 -2.24 1.17
C SER A 70 -13.90 -3.32 0.50
N ASP A 71 -13.52 -3.79 -0.69
CA ASP A 71 -14.25 -4.83 -1.44
C ASP A 71 -14.08 -6.23 -0.79
N ILE A 72 -13.18 -6.35 0.19
CA ILE A 72 -12.92 -7.59 0.92
C ILE A 72 -13.13 -7.35 2.42
N ASP A 73 -14.11 -8.04 2.98
CA ASP A 73 -14.37 -8.06 4.42
C ASP A 73 -13.42 -9.07 5.11
N LEU A 74 -12.17 -8.62 5.32
CA LEU A 74 -11.14 -9.37 6.06
C LEU A 74 -11.18 -9.02 7.54
N SER A 75 -10.99 -10.03 8.40
CA SER A 75 -10.74 -9.80 9.83
C SER A 75 -9.41 -9.07 10.04
N ASP A 76 -9.25 -8.32 11.13
CA ASP A 76 -7.99 -7.61 11.43
C ASP A 76 -6.81 -8.58 11.50
N LYS A 77 -7.06 -9.78 12.04
CA LYS A 77 -6.06 -10.84 12.17
C LYS A 77 -5.59 -11.35 10.80
N ASP A 78 -6.51 -11.54 9.86
CA ASP A 78 -6.15 -12.03 8.53
C ASP A 78 -5.54 -10.92 7.68
N PHE A 79 -5.99 -9.67 7.85
CA PHE A 79 -5.33 -8.51 7.29
C PHE A 79 -3.87 -8.40 7.75
N ASP A 80 -3.62 -8.50 9.07
CA ASP A 80 -2.27 -8.44 9.63
C ASP A 80 -1.37 -9.58 9.09
N LYS A 81 -1.91 -10.79 8.89
CA LYS A 81 -1.15 -11.88 8.24
C LYS A 81 -0.76 -11.54 6.81
N VAL A 82 -1.69 -10.97 6.02
CA VAL A 82 -1.41 -10.57 4.64
C VAL A 82 -0.32 -9.50 4.62
N VAL A 83 -0.43 -8.47 5.46
CA VAL A 83 0.61 -7.43 5.61
C VAL A 83 1.95 -8.05 5.97
N MET A 84 1.99 -9.00 6.90
CA MET A 84 3.24 -9.66 7.30
C MET A 84 3.87 -10.47 6.16
N ILE A 85 3.07 -11.20 5.38
CA ILE A 85 3.57 -11.92 4.19
C ILE A 85 4.20 -10.94 3.20
N ILE A 86 3.52 -9.82 2.93
CA ILE A 86 4.03 -8.79 2.00
C ILE A 86 5.32 -8.17 2.55
N TYR A 87 5.38 -7.88 3.85
CA TYR A 87 6.57 -7.36 4.51
C TYR A 87 7.76 -8.31 4.38
N HIS A 88 7.58 -9.61 4.61
CA HIS A 88 8.65 -10.61 4.49
C HIS A 88 9.17 -10.71 3.05
N VAL A 89 8.28 -10.58 2.06
CA VAL A 89 8.69 -10.53 0.65
C VAL A 89 9.61 -9.32 0.39
N PHE A 90 9.34 -8.17 1.00
CA PHE A 90 10.19 -6.99 0.84
C PHE A 90 11.50 -7.07 1.61
N GLU A 91 11.54 -7.72 2.77
CA GLU A 91 12.78 -7.90 3.54
C GLU A 91 13.82 -8.74 2.79
N GLU A 92 13.38 -9.66 1.94
CA GLU A 92 14.25 -10.56 1.16
C GLU A 92 14.72 -9.98 -0.19
N ILE A 93 14.24 -8.79 -0.61
CA ILE A 93 14.58 -8.13 -1.89
C ILE A 93 15.73 -7.13 -1.71
#